data_AF-X1KFL9-F1
#
_entry.id   AF-X1KFL9-F1
#
_cell.length_a   1.000
_cell.length_b   1.000
_cell.length_c   1.000
_cell.angle_alpha   90.00
_cell.angle_beta   90.00
_cell.angle_gamma   90.00
#
_symmetry.space_group_name_H-M   'P 1'
#
loop_
_entity.id
_entity.type
_entity.pdbx_description
1 polymer ?
#
loop_
_entity_poly.entity_id
_entity_poly.type
_entity_poly.pdbx_seq_one_letter_code
_entity_poly.pdbx_strand_id
1 'polypeptide(L)'
;EKLVTLGQAKREKEREKLFLWKNRLEDLSPLSVLKRGYSICFSHPGGETITEYKQVKQKEKIRVTLHKGEIYSEIYEIKRD
;
A
#
# COMPACT_ATOMS: atom_id res chain seq x y z
N GLU A 1 -5.78 -44.18 -17.68
CA GLU A 1 -5.21 -43.59 -16.45
C GLU A 1 -4.23 -42.43 -16.71
N LYS A 2 -3.15 -42.57 -17.49
CA LYS A 2 -2.15 -41.50 -17.73
C LYS A 2 -2.71 -40.14 -18.21
N LEU A 3 -3.73 -40.12 -19.06
CA LEU A 3 -4.34 -38.87 -19.56
C LEU A 3 -5.06 -38.06 -18.46
N VAL A 4 -5.67 -38.75 -17.49
CA VAL A 4 -6.34 -38.11 -16.36
C VAL A 4 -5.30 -37.47 -15.44
N THR A 5 -4.20 -38.18 -15.18
CA THR A 5 -3.09 -37.69 -14.35
C THR A 5 -2.39 -36.48 -14.99
N LEU A 6 -2.17 -36.49 -16.31
CA LEU A 6 -1.64 -35.34 -17.06
C LEU A 6 -2.60 -34.13 -17.01
N GLY A 7 -3.91 -34.36 -17.12
CA GLY A 7 -4.92 -33.31 -16.97
C GLY A 7 -4.98 -32.72 -15.56
N GLN A 8 -4.83 -33.55 -14.53
CA GLN A 8 -4.76 -33.12 -13.12
C GLN A 8 -3.50 -32.28 -12.85
N ALA A 9 -2.33 -32.74 -13.30
CA ALA A 9 -1.07 -32.01 -13.14
C ALA A 9 -1.09 -30.65 -13.86
N LYS A 10 -1.71 -30.56 -15.04
CA LYS A 10 -1.89 -29.28 -15.74
C LYS A 10 -2.81 -28.33 -14.96
N ARG A 11 -3.91 -28.82 -14.40
CA ARG A 11 -4.83 -28.04 -13.56
C ARG A 11 -4.16 -27.53 -12.28
N GLU A 12 -3.30 -28.34 -11.68
CA GLU A 12 -2.58 -27.98 -10.46
C GLU A 12 -1.58 -26.84 -10.71
N LYS A 13 -0.80 -26.92 -11.80
CA LYS A 13 0.09 -25.82 -12.22
C LYS A 13 -0.65 -24.51 -12.51
N GLU A 14 -1.80 -24.58 -13.18
CA GLU A 14 -2.61 -23.39 -13.44
C GLU A 14 -3.19 -22.80 -12.14
N ARG A 15 -3.57 -23.66 -11.18
CA ARG A 15 -4.00 -23.24 -9.84
C ARG A 15 -2.87 -22.56 -9.07
N GLU A 16 -1.66 -23.10 -9.10
CA GLU A 16 -0.48 -22.48 -8.47
C GLU A 16 -0.19 -21.09 -9.05
N LYS A 17 -0.23 -20.95 -10.39
CA LYS A 17 -0.09 -19.65 -11.05
C LYS A 17 -1.18 -18.67 -10.60
N LEU A 18 -2.43 -19.10 -10.55
CA LEU A 18 -3.54 -18.25 -10.08
C LEU A 18 -3.32 -17.78 -8.64
N PHE A 19 -2.89 -18.67 -7.75
CA PHE A 19 -2.56 -18.28 -6.37
C PHE A 19 -1.38 -17.31 -6.30
N LEU A 20 -0.34 -17.52 -7.11
CA LEU A 20 0.79 -16.59 -7.18
C LEU A 20 0.33 -15.19 -7.60
N TRP A 21 -0.49 -15.07 -8.63
CA TRP A 21 -1.00 -13.78 -9.11
C TRP A 21 -1.94 -13.13 -8.10
N LYS A 22 -2.80 -13.91 -7.46
CA LYS A 22 -3.67 -13.43 -6.38
C LYS A 22 -2.84 -12.82 -5.24
N ASN A 23 -1.81 -13.52 -4.76
CA ASN A 23 -0.98 -13.05 -3.67
C ASN A 23 -0.23 -11.77 -4.05
N ARG A 24 0.31 -11.70 -5.28
CA ARG A 24 0.94 -10.47 -5.80
C ARG A 24 -0.04 -9.30 -5.84
N LEU A 25 -1.28 -9.53 -6.25
CA LEU A 25 -2.31 -8.49 -6.28
C LEU A 25 -2.68 -8.02 -4.87
N GLU A 26 -2.80 -8.95 -3.92
CA GLU A 26 -3.03 -8.62 -2.52
C GLU A 26 -1.86 -7.80 -1.95
N ASP A 27 -0.62 -8.18 -2.26
CA ASP A 27 0.58 -7.49 -1.83
C ASP A 27 0.71 -6.05 -2.37
N LEU A 28 0.18 -5.80 -3.56
CA LEU A 28 0.20 -4.49 -4.23
C LEU A 28 -1.04 -3.65 -3.89
N SER A 29 -2.01 -4.19 -3.16
CA SER A 29 -3.20 -3.42 -2.81
C SER A 29 -2.83 -2.26 -1.86
N PRO A 30 -3.39 -1.06 -2.05
CA PRO A 30 -3.15 0.08 -1.15
C PRO A 30 -3.44 -0.25 0.32
N LEU A 31 -4.43 -1.10 0.56
CA LEU A 31 -4.78 -1.57 1.90
C LEU A 31 -3.66 -2.43 2.53
N SER A 32 -3.03 -3.30 1.75
CA SER A 32 -1.88 -4.09 2.21
C SER A 32 -0.64 -3.23 2.43
N VAL A 33 -0.43 -2.18 1.61
CA VAL A 33 0.63 -1.21 1.83
C VAL A 33 0.43 -0.50 3.18
N LEU A 34 -0.77 -0.02 3.48
CA LEU A 34 -1.07 0.57 4.79
C LEU A 34 -0.86 -0.43 5.94
N LYS A 35 -1.24 -1.71 5.76
CA LYS A 35 -1.03 -2.77 6.77
C LYS A 35 0.45 -3.02 7.10
N ARG A 36 1.37 -2.76 6.16
CA ARG A 36 2.82 -2.90 6.38
C ARG A 36 3.43 -1.78 7.22
N GLY A 37 2.62 -0.81 7.66
CA GLY A 37 3.06 0.30 8.51
C GLY A 37 3.35 1.59 7.75
N TYR A 38 3.03 1.64 6.45
CA TYR A 38 3.04 2.89 5.70
C TYR A 38 1.79 3.73 6.02
N SER A 39 1.92 5.03 5.85
CA SER A 39 0.85 6.00 6.04
C SER A 39 0.76 6.92 4.83
N ILE A 40 -0.43 7.46 4.57
CA ILE A 40 -0.62 8.47 3.52
C ILE A 40 -0.78 9.82 4.21
N CYS A 41 0.08 10.78 3.86
CA CYS A 41 0.04 12.13 4.39
C CYS A 41 -0.75 13.05 3.46
N PHE A 42 -1.58 13.90 4.05
CA PHE A 42 -2.39 14.89 3.37
C PHE A 42 -2.17 16.27 4.00
N SER A 43 -2.19 17.31 3.18
CA SER A 43 -2.25 18.69 3.66
C SER A 43 -3.56 18.92 4.42
N HIS A 44 -3.55 19.79 5.42
CA HIS A 44 -4.75 20.16 6.15
C HIS A 44 -4.86 21.69 6.26
N PRO A 45 -6.01 22.29 5.89
CA PRO A 45 -7.29 21.67 5.56
C PRO A 45 -7.47 21.23 4.09
N GLY A 46 -6.48 21.47 3.22
CA GLY A 46 -6.63 21.28 1.75
C GLY A 46 -6.88 19.84 1.29
N GLY A 47 -6.40 18.84 2.03
CA GLY A 47 -6.61 17.41 1.72
C GLY A 47 -5.77 16.87 0.55
N GLU A 48 -4.78 17.63 0.09
CA GLU A 48 -3.90 17.25 -1.02
C GLU A 48 -2.85 16.24 -0.56
N THR A 49 -2.55 15.22 -1.37
CA THR A 49 -1.56 14.20 -1.00
C THR A 49 -0.15 14.78 -0.98
N ILE A 50 0.57 14.55 0.12
CA ILE A 50 1.97 14.93 0.29
C ILE A 50 2.85 13.72 -0.02
N THR A 51 3.73 13.87 -1.00
CA THR A 51 4.68 12.85 -1.47
C THR A 51 6.14 13.29 -1.39
N GLU A 52 6.41 14.60 -1.32
CA GLU A 52 7.75 15.17 -1.28
C GLU A 52 7.87 16.24 -0.18
N TYR A 53 9.05 16.34 0.45
CA TYR A 53 9.30 17.30 1.53
C TYR A 53 9.13 18.78 1.12
N LYS A 54 9.21 19.08 -0.18
CA LYS A 54 9.06 20.44 -0.74
C LYS A 54 7.61 20.93 -0.75
N GLN A 55 6.65 20.02 -0.61
CA GLN A 55 5.22 20.33 -0.64
C GLN A 55 4.70 20.85 0.70
N VAL A 56 5.56 20.91 1.72
CA VAL A 56 5.18 21.29 3.08
C VAL A 56 6.11 22.33 3.69
N LYS A 57 5.63 23.03 4.71
CA LYS A 57 6.39 24.01 5.49
C LYS A 57 6.42 23.64 6.98
N GLN A 58 7.43 24.13 7.70
CA GLN A 58 7.44 24.04 9.16
C GLN A 58 6.19 24.71 9.73
N LYS A 59 5.65 24.13 10.81
CA LYS A 59 4.40 24.51 11.48
C LYS A 59 3.13 24.30 10.64
N GLU A 60 3.24 23.69 9.47
CA GLU A 60 2.06 23.34 8.68
C GLU A 60 1.34 22.13 9.27
N LYS A 61 -0.01 22.16 9.21
CA LYS A 61 -0.85 21.07 9.69
C LYS A 61 -1.02 20.02 8.62
N ILE A 62 -0.91 18.76 9.03
CA ILE A 62 -1.09 17.60 8.18
C ILE A 62 -2.09 16.64 8.80
N ARG A 63 -2.73 15.86 7.93
CA ARG A 63 -3.53 14.70 8.30
C ARG A 63 -2.86 13.45 7.77
N VAL A 64 -2.68 12.46 8.61
CA VAL A 64 -2.03 11.21 8.28
C VAL A 64 -3.06 10.09 8.41
N THR A 65 -3.34 9.40 7.31
CA THR A 65 -4.24 8.24 7.31
C THR A 65 -3.40 6.97 7.46
N LEU A 66 -3.73 6.19 8.49
CA LEU A 66 -3.10 4.90 8.78
C LEU A 66 -3.96 3.76 8.22
N HIS A 67 -3.50 2.52 8.37
CA HIS A 67 -4.35 1.34 8.13
C HIS A 67 -5.63 1.37 8.96
N LYS A 68 -5.58 1.92 10.17
CA LYS A 68 -6.73 2.13 11.04
C LYS A 68 -6.66 3.51 11.70
N GLY A 69 -7.66 4.32 11.44
CA GLY A 69 -7.77 5.67 11.99
C GLY A 69 -6.90 6.70 11.28
N GLU A 70 -6.91 7.91 11.83
CA GLU A 70 -6.23 9.08 11.30
C GLU A 70 -5.58 9.86 12.43
N ILE A 71 -4.47 10.54 12.12
CA ILE A 71 -3.73 11.41 13.04
C ILE A 71 -3.67 12.81 12.43
N TYR A 72 -3.86 13.82 13.27
CA TYR A 72 -3.59 15.21 12.92
C TYR A 72 -2.29 15.63 13.61
N SER A 73 -1.39 16.25 12.85
CA SER A 73 -0.08 16.66 13.35
C SER A 73 0.34 17.99 12.75
N GLU A 74 1.34 18.59 13.37
CA GLU A 74 2.05 19.75 12.86
C GLU A 74 3.50 19.36 12.51
N ILE A 75 4.05 19.97 11.47
CA ILE A 75 5.41 19.69 11.01
C ILE A 75 6.41 20.44 11.89
N TYR A 76 7.18 19.69 12.67
CA TYR A 76 8.20 20.26 13.55
C TYR A 76 9.51 20.58 12.80
N GLU A 77 9.93 19.72 11.89
CA GLU A 77 11.20 19.85 11.16
C GLU A 77 11.09 19.23 9.76
N ILE A 78 11.84 19.79 8.80
CA ILE A 78 11.95 19.29 7.44
C ILE A 78 13.44 19.07 7.14
N LYS A 79 13.83 17.81 6.93
CA LYS A 79 15.19 17.46 6.50
C LYS A 79 15.23 17.32 4.99
N ARG A 80 16.27 17.88 4.38
CA ARG A 80 16.56 17.75 2.94
C ARG A 80 17.61 16.64 2.78
N ASP A 81 17.41 15.76 1.81
CA ASP A 81 18.45 14.85 1.32
C ASP A 81 19.54 15.63 0.57
#